data_AF-A0AAU9SAL8-F1
#
_entry.id   AF-A0AAU9SAL8-F1
#
_cell.length_a   1.000
_cell.length_b   1.000
_cell.length_c   1.000
_cell.angle_alpha   90.00
_cell.angle_beta   90.00
_cell.angle_gamma   90.00
#
_symmetry.space_group_name_H-M   'P 1'
#
loop_
_entity.id
_entity.type
_entity.pdbx_description
1 polymer ?
#
loop_
_entity_poly.entity_id
_entity_poly.type
_entity_poly.pdbx_seq_one_letter_code
_entity_poly.pdbx_strand_id
1 'polypeptide(L)' 'MTKAFMIFVLVVVLATSLSNSNVLASSVNNRFGYDYCIKPCSTYFSNEFCYKVCTQDGYYSDGGCIGFIQDQQCCCKKC' A
#
# COMPACT_ATOMS: atom_id res chain seq x y z
N MET A 1 -27.96 -35.95 20.79
CA MET A 1 -27.96 -35.14 19.55
C MET A 1 -27.38 -33.75 19.82
N THR A 2 -26.18 -33.66 20.39
CA THR A 2 -25.63 -32.38 20.90
C THR A 2 -24.18 -32.18 20.48
N LYS A 3 -23.38 -33.27 20.47
CA LYS A 3 -21.99 -33.26 19.99
C LYS A 3 -21.85 -32.88 18.52
N ALA A 4 -22.66 -33.45 17.63
CA ALA A 4 -22.57 -33.15 16.20
C ALA A 4 -22.92 -31.68 15.91
N PHE A 5 -23.98 -31.17 16.55
CA PHE A 5 -24.43 -29.78 16.37
C PHE A 5 -23.37 -28.76 16.80
N MET A 6 -22.70 -29.00 17.92
CA MET A 6 -21.57 -28.18 18.39
C MET A 6 -20.42 -28.14 17.38
N ILE A 7 -20.09 -29.30 16.77
CA ILE A 7 -19.03 -29.39 15.76
C ILE A 7 -19.42 -28.59 14.52
N PHE A 8 -20.66 -28.70 14.04
CA PHE A 8 -21.15 -27.91 12.91
C PHE A 8 -21.07 -26.40 13.18
N VAL A 9 -21.49 -25.95 14.36
CA VAL A 9 -21.40 -24.53 14.76
C VAL A 9 -19.94 -24.08 14.80
N LEU A 10 -19.05 -24.87 15.39
CA LEU A 10 -17.63 -24.55 15.47
C LEU A 10 -16.99 -24.42 14.08
N VAL A 11 -17.30 -25.34 13.17
CA VAL A 11 -16.80 -25.32 11.78
C VAL A 11 -17.29 -24.08 11.03
N VAL A 12 -18.56 -23.68 11.22
CA VAL A 12 -19.12 -22.48 10.59
C VAL A 12 -18.46 -21.20 11.12
N VAL A 13 -18.23 -21.11 12.44
CA VAL A 13 -17.53 -19.96 13.05
C VAL A 13 -16.06 -19.90 12.59
N LEU A 14 -15.39 -21.05 12.49
CA LEU A 14 -14.00 -21.09 12.02
C LEU A 14 -13.91 -20.70 10.54
N ALA A 15 -14.81 -21.22 9.69
CA ALA A 15 -14.85 -20.88 8.27
C ALA A 15 -15.12 -19.38 8.05
N THR A 16 -16.08 -18.80 8.79
CA THR A 16 -16.37 -17.36 8.71
C THR A 16 -15.22 -16.50 9.26
N SER A 17 -14.49 -16.96 10.28
CA SER A 17 -13.28 -16.27 10.75
C SER A 17 -12.13 -16.32 9.75
N LEU A 18 -11.94 -17.44 9.02
CA LEU A 18 -10.90 -17.53 7.98
C LEU A 18 -11.28 -16.74 6.71
N SER A 19 -12.55 -16.71 6.32
CA SER A 19 -13.03 -15.94 5.16
C SER A 19 -12.99 -14.42 5.38
N ASN A 20 -13.02 -13.97 6.64
CA ASN A 20 -12.90 -12.55 6.98
C ASN A 20 -11.44 -12.09 7.18
N SER A 21 -10.45 -12.95 6.96
CA SER A 21 -9.04 -12.55 6.84
C SER A 21 -8.71 -11.92 5.49
N ASN A 22 -9.72 -11.41 4.77
CA ASN A 22 -9.53 -10.41 3.73
C ASN A 22 -9.30 -9.03 4.37
N VAL A 23 -8.35 -8.98 5.32
CA VAL A 23 -7.62 -7.74 5.59
C VAL A 23 -7.10 -7.32 4.24
N LEU A 24 -7.63 -6.20 3.74
CA LEU A 24 -7.16 -5.51 2.56
C LEU A 24 -5.69 -5.85 2.34
N ALA A 25 -5.42 -6.72 1.37
CA ALA A 25 -4.19 -6.66 0.63
C ALA A 25 -4.29 -5.32 -0.14
N SER A 26 -4.12 -4.22 0.60
CA SER A 26 -3.85 -2.91 0.05
C SER A 26 -2.72 -3.17 -0.90
N SER A 27 -3.01 -3.01 -2.19
CA SER A 27 -2.11 -3.32 -3.29
C SER A 27 -0.68 -3.04 -2.85
N VAL A 28 0.09 -4.12 -2.71
CA VAL A 28 1.51 -4.09 -2.39
C VAL A 28 2.21 -3.56 -3.64
N ASN A 29 1.92 -2.32 -3.98
CA ASN A 29 2.46 -1.63 -5.13
C ASN A 29 3.66 -0.85 -4.64
N ASN A 30 4.76 -1.53 -4.33
CA ASN A 30 6.13 -1.00 -4.18
C ASN A 30 6.33 0.33 -3.43
N ARG A 31 5.37 0.80 -2.63
CA ARG A 31 5.44 2.02 -1.80
C ARG A 31 6.04 1.74 -0.43
N PHE A 32 6.66 0.59 -0.23
CA PHE A 32 7.32 0.27 1.04
C PHE A 32 8.39 1.32 1.33
N GLY A 33 8.12 2.16 2.33
CA GLY A 33 8.98 3.26 2.75
C GLY A 33 8.65 4.62 2.13
N TYR A 34 7.61 4.77 1.32
CA TYR A 34 7.14 6.08 0.85
C TYR A 34 5.87 6.49 1.60
N ASP A 35 5.96 7.60 2.34
CA ASP A 35 4.90 8.07 3.25
C ASP A 35 3.79 8.86 2.56
N TYR A 36 4.14 9.58 1.48
CA TYR A 36 3.24 10.55 0.87
C TYR A 36 3.46 10.65 -0.63
N CYS A 37 2.41 10.79 -1.42
CA CYS A 37 2.53 11.00 -2.87
C CYS A 37 1.84 12.29 -3.29
N ILE A 38 2.55 13.09 -4.09
CA ILE A 38 2.21 14.49 -4.37
C ILE A 38 1.48 14.64 -5.71
N LYS A 39 1.97 13.98 -6.77
CA LYS A 39 1.36 14.08 -8.10
C LYS A 39 1.84 12.97 -9.06
N PRO A 40 1.17 12.77 -10.21
CA PRO A 40 1.64 11.87 -11.26
C PRO A 40 3.00 12.31 -11.82
N CYS A 41 3.84 11.32 -12.13
CA CYS A 41 5.03 11.52 -12.95
C CYS A 41 4.64 11.60 -14.43
N SER A 42 5.46 12.30 -15.20
CA SER A 42 5.26 12.46 -16.63
C SER A 42 6.61 12.62 -17.32
N THR A 43 6.63 12.66 -18.66
CA THR A 43 7.85 12.93 -19.43
C THR A 43 8.56 14.21 -18.98
N TYR A 44 7.81 15.22 -18.53
CA TYR A 44 8.34 16.48 -18.03
C TYR A 44 8.56 16.51 -16.51
N PHE A 45 7.95 15.57 -15.79
CA PHE A 45 8.08 15.45 -14.34
C PHE A 45 8.71 14.10 -14.00
N SER A 46 10.04 14.08 -14.10
CA SER A 46 10.86 12.89 -13.95
C SER A 46 11.15 12.58 -12.47
N ASN A 47 11.80 11.44 -12.27
CA ASN A 47 12.26 10.98 -10.96
C ASN A 47 13.15 12.01 -10.25
N GLU A 48 14.03 12.70 -10.99
CA GLU A 48 14.92 13.73 -10.43
C GLU A 48 14.15 14.96 -9.91
N PHE A 49 13.11 15.37 -10.64
CA PHE A 49 12.21 16.44 -10.17
C PHE A 49 11.45 16.01 -8.92
N CYS A 50 10.98 14.76 -8.88
CA CYS A 50 10.34 14.21 -7.70
C CYS A 50 11.25 14.26 -6.46
N TYR A 51 12.49 13.78 -6.60
CA TYR A 51 13.50 13.83 -5.55
C TYR A 51 13.73 15.26 -5.03
N LYS A 52 13.93 16.23 -5.93
CA LYS A 52 14.15 17.63 -5.55
C LYS A 52 12.95 18.20 -4.79
N VAL A 53 11.73 17.98 -5.28
CA VAL A 53 10.52 18.50 -4.62
C VAL A 53 10.34 17.88 -3.23
N CYS A 54 10.57 16.58 -3.07
CA CYS A 54 10.46 15.92 -1.77
C CYS A 54 11.52 16.42 -0.78
N THR A 55 12.76 16.60 -1.23
CA THR A 55 13.90 16.96 -0.34
C THR A 55 14.05 18.47 -0.12
N GLN A 56 13.39 19.31 -0.91
CA GLN A 56 13.53 20.78 -0.87
C GLN A 56 13.24 21.39 0.51
N ASP A 57 12.19 20.93 1.19
CA ASP A 57 11.79 21.47 2.49
C ASP A 57 12.46 20.74 3.67
N GLY A 58 13.30 19.74 3.41
CA GLY A 58 14.03 18.96 4.43
C GLY A 58 13.18 17.98 5.27
N TYR A 59 11.87 17.93 5.05
CA TYR A 59 10.96 17.00 5.74
C TYR A 59 11.07 15.55 5.26
N TYR A 60 11.54 15.34 4.03
CA TYR A 60 11.68 14.03 3.41
C TYR A 60 13.14 13.77 3.02
N SER A 61 13.58 12.51 3.18
CA SER A 61 14.95 12.06 2.87
C SER A 61 15.11 11.65 1.41
N ASP A 62 14.01 11.26 0.76
CA ASP A 62 14.03 10.73 -0.59
C ASP A 62 12.69 11.00 -1.31
N GLY A 63 12.71 10.88 -2.64
CA GLY A 63 11.57 11.11 -3.51
C GLY A 63 11.71 10.35 -4.82
N GLY A 64 10.68 9.58 -5.17
CA GLY A 64 10.72 8.64 -6.29
C GLY A 64 9.41 8.55 -7.07
N CYS A 65 9.50 8.33 -8.38
CA CYS A 65 8.39 7.97 -9.25
C CYS A 65 8.07 6.48 -9.10
N ILE A 66 7.05 6.15 -8.32
CA ILE A 66 6.65 4.79 -7.95
C ILE A 66 5.37 4.38 -8.68
N GLY A 67 5.37 3.16 -9.21
CA GLY A 67 4.23 2.57 -9.94
C GLY A 67 4.61 2.12 -11.35
N PHE A 68 3.62 1.63 -12.09
CA PHE A 68 3.77 1.24 -13.49
C PHE A 68 3.83 2.48 -14.40
N ILE A 69 4.38 2.33 -15.61
CA ILE A 69 4.59 3.43 -16.57
C ILE A 69 3.32 4.27 -16.82
N GLN A 70 2.14 3.65 -16.76
CA GLN A 70 0.85 4.32 -17.00
C GLN A 70 0.30 5.09 -15.78
N ASP A 71 0.72 4.73 -14.56
CA ASP A 71 0.19 5.27 -13.30
C ASP A 71 1.32 5.64 -12.31
N GLN A 72 2.45 6.09 -12.85
CA GLN A 72 3.61 6.39 -12.02
C GLN A 72 3.33 7.66 -11.20
N GLN A 73 3.47 7.59 -9.89
CA GLN A 73 3.26 8.72 -8.99
C GLN A 73 4.54 9.10 -8.28
N CYS A 74 4.77 10.39 -8.14
CA CYS A 74 5.85 10.90 -7.32
C CYS A 74 5.48 10.77 -5.85
N CYS A 75 6.31 10.03 -5.12
CA CYS A 75 6.14 9.75 -3.71
C CYS A 75 7.40 10.16 -2.94
N CYS A 76 7.22 10.72 -1.74
CA CYS A 76 8.24 11.16 -0.82
C CYS A 76 8.36 10.20 0.37
N LYS A 77 9.60 10.01 0.84
CA LYS A 77 9.94 9.16 1.98
C LYS A 77 10.47 10.03 3.12
N LYS A 78 9.92 9.88 4.33
CA LYS A 78 10.38 10.63 5.50
C LYS A 78 11.77 10.15 5.93
N CYS A 79 12.50 11.06 6.58
CA CYS A 79 13.78 10.76 7.24
C CYS A 79 13.58 9.82 8.43
#